data_AF-A0A378JTQ9-F1
#
_entry.id   AF-A0A378JTQ9-F1
#
_cell.length_a   1.000
_cell.length_b   1.000
_cell.length_c   1.000
_cell.angle_alpha   90.00
_cell.angle_beta   90.00
_cell.angle_gamma   90.00
#
_symmetry.space_group_name_H-M   'P 1'
#
loop_
_entity.id
_entity.type
_entity.pdbx_description
1 polymer ?
#
loop_
_entity_poly.entity_id
_entity_poly.type
_entity_poly.pdbx_seq_one_letter_code
_entity_poly.pdbx_strand_id
1 'polypeptide(L)'
;MPLTNCVDCKKEISTNAENCPNCGAPLKSKSLISKNLGFGSLIDSVIILLGLILIFTGKILGLILILIGVILLLFRIKIWSVIGRK
;
A
#
# COMPACT_ATOMS: atom_id res chain seq x y z
N MET A 1 -0.19 20.38 20.26
CA MET A 1 -0.39 19.03 20.86
C MET A 1 -1.39 18.30 19.96
N PRO A 2 -1.17 17.07 19.48
CA PRO A 2 -2.14 16.39 18.62
C PRO A 2 -3.26 15.78 19.47
N LEU A 3 -4.48 16.28 19.29
CA LEU A 3 -5.71 15.70 19.85
C LEU A 3 -6.32 14.75 18.82
N THR A 4 -6.88 13.65 19.28
CA THR A 4 -7.66 12.70 18.48
C THR A 4 -9.06 12.58 19.07
N ASN A 5 -10.03 12.12 18.29
CA ASN A 5 -11.37 11.85 18.82
C ASN A 5 -11.46 10.42 19.34
N CYS A 6 -12.01 10.25 20.54
CA CYS A 6 -12.30 8.92 21.06
C CYS A 6 -13.40 8.26 20.22
N VAL A 7 -13.20 7.01 19.81
CA VAL A 7 -14.14 6.28 18.94
C VAL A 7 -15.49 6.03 19.64
N ASP A 8 -15.48 5.82 20.96
CA ASP A 8 -16.69 5.59 21.75
C ASP A 8 -17.47 6.87 22.04
N CYS A 9 -16.82 7.86 22.66
CA CYS A 9 -17.53 9.04 23.16
C CYS A 9 -17.45 10.27 22.23
N LYS A 10 -16.70 10.17 21.12
CA LYS A 10 -16.48 11.24 20.12
C LYS A 10 -15.96 12.56 20.70
N LYS A 11 -15.42 12.52 21.92
CA LYS A 11 -14.79 13.67 22.57
C LYS A 11 -13.31 13.70 22.22
N GLU A 12 -12.78 14.90 22.18
CA GLU A 12 -11.37 15.15 21.94
C GLU A 12 -10.53 14.66 23.13
N ILE A 13 -9.47 13.94 22.81
CA ILE A 13 -8.57 13.29 23.76
C ILE A 13 -7.12 13.43 23.29
N SER A 14 -6.18 13.33 24.21
CA SER A 14 -4.76 13.31 23.87
C SER A 14 -4.41 12.00 23.15
N THR A 15 -3.66 12.11 22.06
CA THR A 15 -3.14 10.96 21.29
C THR A 15 -2.23 10.03 22.10
N ASN A 16 -1.76 10.47 23.27
CA ASN A 16 -0.90 9.70 24.17
C ASN A 16 -1.64 9.14 25.40
N ALA A 17 -2.96 9.31 25.50
CA ALA A 17 -3.74 8.81 26.63
C ALA A 17 -3.95 7.29 26.47
N GLU A 18 -3.62 6.50 27.49
CA GLU A 18 -3.85 5.05 27.52
C GLU A 18 -5.33 4.69 27.67
N ASN A 19 -6.10 5.56 28.35
CA ASN A 19 -7.53 5.45 28.54
C ASN A 19 -8.19 6.80 28.26
N CYS A 20 -9.41 6.76 27.72
CA CYS A 20 -10.18 7.97 27.47
C CYS A 20 -10.59 8.61 28.80
N PRO A 21 -10.17 9.84 29.10
CA PRO A 21 -10.54 10.51 30.36
C PRO A 21 -12.03 10.82 30.46
N ASN A 22 -12.77 10.77 29.34
CA ASN A 22 -14.18 11.11 29.29
C ASN A 22 -15.12 9.90 29.44
N CYS A 23 -14.72 8.71 28.99
CA CYS A 23 -15.56 7.51 29.03
C CYS A 23 -14.89 6.28 29.64
N GLY A 24 -13.59 6.35 29.98
CA GLY A 24 -12.83 5.24 30.57
C GLY A 24 -12.38 4.17 29.57
N ALA A 25 -12.81 4.24 28.30
CA ALA A 25 -12.48 3.25 27.29
C ALA A 25 -10.95 3.17 27.04
N PRO A 26 -10.36 1.98 26.92
CA PRO A 26 -8.93 1.80 26.66
C PRO A 26 -8.58 2.22 25.23
N LEU A 27 -7.70 3.21 25.10
CA LEU A 27 -7.23 3.78 23.85
C LEU A 27 -5.96 3.04 23.43
N LYS A 28 -6.08 1.75 23.09
CA LYS A 28 -4.93 0.95 22.66
C LYS A 28 -4.52 1.37 21.24
N SER A 29 -3.75 2.45 21.15
CA SER A 29 -3.19 3.00 19.92
C SER A 29 -2.09 2.07 19.42
N LYS A 30 -2.45 1.13 18.54
CA LYS A 30 -1.50 0.67 17.53
C LYS A 30 -2.18 0.94 16.20
N SER A 31 -1.81 2.08 15.62
CA SER A 31 -1.82 2.26 14.17
C SER A 31 -1.07 1.06 13.58
N LEU A 32 -1.81 -0.02 13.32
CA LEU A 32 -1.39 -1.02 12.37
C LEU A 32 -1.41 -0.27 11.06
N ILE A 33 -0.21 0.14 10.68
CA ILE A 33 0.19 0.53 9.35
C ILE A 33 -0.51 -0.43 8.38
N SER A 34 -1.71 -0.06 7.93
CA SER A 34 -2.33 -0.58 6.73
C SER A 34 -1.62 0.08 5.55
N LYS A 35 -0.29 -0.05 5.51
CA LYS A 35 0.35 -0.18 4.22
C LYS A 35 -0.16 -1.53 3.76
N ASN A 36 -1.20 -1.49 2.94
CA ASN A 36 -1.39 -2.49 1.91
C ASN A 36 -0.03 -2.67 1.24
N LEU A 37 0.82 -3.55 1.79
CA LEU A 37 1.85 -4.25 1.04
C LEU A 37 1.04 -5.12 0.07
N GLY A 38 0.50 -4.47 -0.95
CA GLY A 38 -0.31 -5.11 -1.94
C GLY A 38 0.56 -6.18 -2.58
N PHE A 39 0.07 -7.42 -2.57
CA PHE A 39 0.66 -8.56 -3.27
C PHE A 39 1.13 -8.22 -4.69
N GLY A 40 0.52 -7.20 -5.33
CA GLY A 40 0.97 -6.64 -6.59
C GLY A 40 2.46 -6.29 -6.62
N SER A 41 2.99 -5.66 -5.57
CA SER A 41 4.40 -5.22 -5.56
C SER A 41 5.40 -6.38 -5.55
N LEU A 42 5.03 -7.55 -5.01
CA LEU A 42 5.86 -8.76 -5.05
C LEU A 42 5.78 -9.46 -6.41
N ILE A 43 4.63 -9.39 -7.06
CA ILE A 43 4.43 -9.98 -8.39
C ILE A 43 5.19 -9.15 -9.44
N ASP A 44 5.17 -7.83 -9.34
CA ASP A 44 5.91 -6.92 -10.23
C ASP A 44 7.43 -7.16 -10.14
N SER A 45 7.97 -7.35 -8.94
CA SER A 45 9.40 -7.59 -8.77
C SER A 45 9.85 -8.93 -9.37
N VAL A 46 9.05 -9.99 -9.24
CA VAL A 46 9.35 -11.32 -9.82
C VAL A 46 9.30 -11.28 -11.34
N ILE A 47 8.32 -10.60 -11.94
CA ILE A 47 8.18 -10.47 -13.41
C ILE A 47 9.40 -9.75 -14.00
N ILE A 48 9.84 -8.65 -13.37
CA ILE A 48 11.01 -7.88 -13.82
C ILE A 48 12.27 -8.74 -13.76
N LEU A 49 12.46 -9.50 -12.67
CA LEU A 49 13.63 -10.36 -12.49
C LEU A 49 13.68 -11.49 -13.52
N LEU A 50 12.54 -12.15 -13.78
CA LEU A 50 12.43 -13.21 -14.78
C LEU A 50 12.69 -12.69 -16.20
N GLY A 51 12.19 -11.48 -16.52
CA GLY A 51 12.45 -10.82 -17.80
C GLY A 51 13.94 -10.53 -18.03
N LEU A 52 14.65 -10.06 -17.00
CA LEU A 52 16.10 -9.79 -17.03
C LEU A 52 16.92 -11.06 -17.30
N ILE A 53 16.54 -12.18 -16.68
CA ILE A 53 17.20 -13.48 -16.87
C ILE A 53 17.02 -13.97 -18.31
N LEU A 54 15.83 -13.77 -18.90
CA LEU A 54 15.52 -14.16 -20.29
C LEU A 54 16.22 -13.27 -21.33
N ILE A 55 16.56 -12.02 -21.01
CA ILE A 55 17.40 -11.15 -21.86
C ILE A 55 18.80 -11.76 -22.03
N PHE A 56 19.37 -12.30 -20.95
CA PHE A 56 20.72 -12.86 -20.96
C PHE A 56 20.85 -14.09 -21.87
N THR A 57 19.76 -14.82 -22.10
CA THR A 57 19.72 -15.97 -23.01
C THR A 57 19.49 -15.59 -24.48
N GLY A 58 19.44 -14.29 -24.80
CA GLY A 58 19.60 -13.78 -26.17
C GLY A 58 18.38 -13.88 -27.08
N LYS A 59 17.16 -13.99 -26.52
CA LYS A 59 15.94 -14.10 -27.33
C LYS A 59 15.21 -12.75 -27.35
N ILE A 60 15.00 -12.19 -28.56
CA ILE A 60 14.15 -11.01 -28.83
C ILE A 60 12.79 -11.08 -28.07
N LEU A 61 12.32 -12.31 -27.81
CA LEU A 61 11.14 -12.63 -27.02
C LEU A 61 11.14 -12.05 -25.59
N GLY A 62 12.30 -11.96 -24.93
CA GLY A 62 12.42 -11.40 -23.58
C GLY A 62 12.11 -9.90 -23.53
N LEU A 63 12.48 -9.17 -24.58
CA LEU A 63 12.24 -7.74 -24.70
C LEU A 63 10.73 -7.45 -24.91
N ILE A 64 10.07 -8.28 -25.72
CA ILE A 64 8.62 -8.23 -25.94
C ILE A 64 7.84 -8.50 -24.65
N LEU A 65 8.26 -9.50 -23.86
CA LEU A 65 7.64 -9.81 -22.56
C LEU A 65 7.78 -8.67 -21.54
N ILE A 66 8.94 -8.00 -21.51
CA ILE A 66 9.17 -6.84 -20.64
C ILE A 66 8.29 -5.66 -21.05
N LEU A 67 8.19 -5.37 -22.36
CA LEU A 67 7.33 -4.29 -22.86
C LEU A 67 5.86 -4.53 -22.46
N ILE A 68 5.37 -5.76 -22.58
CA ILE A 68 4.02 -6.15 -22.16
C ILE A 68 3.85 -6.00 -20.64
N GLY A 69 4.84 -6.43 -19.84
CA GLY A 69 4.84 -6.29 -18.39
C GLY A 69 4.77 -4.83 -17.94
N VAL A 70 5.60 -3.96 -18.53
CA VAL A 70 5.60 -2.52 -18.25
C VAL A 70 4.26 -1.88 -18.66
N ILE A 71 3.69 -2.26 -19.82
CA ILE A 71 2.37 -1.78 -20.26
C ILE A 71 1.28 -2.13 -19.24
N LEU A 72 1.26 -3.37 -18.73
CA LEU A 72 0.28 -3.83 -17.74
C LEU A 72 0.44 -3.11 -16.40
N LEU A 73 1.69 -2.86 -15.98
CA LEU A 73 2.03 -2.15 -14.76
C LEU A 73 1.57 -0.68 -14.84
N LEU A 74 1.80 -0.01 -15.97
CA LEU A 74 1.28 1.33 -16.23
C LEU A 74 -0.25 1.38 -16.21
N PHE A 75 -0.92 0.36 -16.76
CA PHE A 75 -2.38 0.24 -16.69
C PHE A 75 -2.88 0.11 -15.26
N ARG A 76 -2.22 -0.71 -14.45
CA ARG A 76 -2.50 -0.86 -13.00
C ARG A 76 -2.33 0.45 -12.26
N ILE A 77 -1.24 1.19 -12.49
CA ILE A 77 -0.99 2.50 -11.89
C ILE A 77 -2.08 3.50 -12.31
N LYS A 78 -2.46 3.52 -13.60
CA LYS A 78 -3.46 4.46 -14.11
C LYS A 78 -4.85 4.17 -13.55
N ILE A 79 -5.20 2.90 -13.38
CA ILE A 79 -6.44 2.46 -12.72
C ILE A 79 -6.46 2.88 -11.25
N TRP A 80 -5.37 2.69 -10.51
CA TRP A 80 -5.28 3.15 -9.11
C TRP A 80 -5.31 4.67 -8.99
N SER A 81 -4.67 5.39 -9.92
CA SER A 81 -4.70 6.85 -9.98
C SER A 81 -6.09 7.42 -10.29
N VAL A 82 -6.90 6.70 -11.07
CA VAL A 82 -8.29 7.06 -11.36
C VAL A 82 -9.21 6.76 -10.18
N ILE A 83 -9.00 5.65 -9.47
CA ILE A 83 -9.86 5.26 -8.34
C ILE A 83 -9.63 6.14 -7.10
N GLY A 84 -8.41 6.60 -6.86
CA GLY A 84 -8.08 7.44 -5.69
C GLY A 84 -8.43 8.92 -5.84
N ARG A 85 -8.99 9.33 -6.99
CA ARG A 85 -9.39 10.72 -7.29
C ARG A 85 -10.91 10.94 -7.30
N LYS A 86 -11.72 9.91 -7.04
CA LYS A 86 -13.17 10.01 -6.79
C LYS A 86 -13.45 9.80 -5.32
#